data_AF-G1MVM0-F1
#
_entry.id   AF-G1MVM0-F1
#
_cell.length_a   1.000
_cell.length_b   1.000
_cell.length_c   1.000
_cell.angle_alpha   90.00
_cell.angle_beta   90.00
_cell.angle_gamma   90.00
#
_symmetry.space_group_name_H-M   'P 1'
#
loop_
_entity.id
_entity.type
_entity.pdbx_description
1 polymer ?
#
loop_
_entity_poly.entity_id
_entity_poly.type
_entity_poly.pdbx_seq_one_letter_code
_entity_poly.pdbx_strand_id
1 'polypeptide(L)'
;MWRLVALRVAGGWSFVILEVPSNPGRSVIPVWRSVPCAPCWWDVPCGAVRRSPNGSRAVWCRSVRHHQRASPRPIGLGWPRVAPLERSLRKLAPWVAFLPCDGAVMIHSLFLINASGDIFLEKHWKSVVSRSVCDYFFEAQERASEAENVPPVISTPHHYLLSVYRHKIFFVAVIQTEVPPLFVIEFLHRVVDTFQDYFGVCSEVMIKDNVVVVYEVLEEMLDNGFPLATESNILKELIKPPTILRTVVNTITGSTNVGDQLPTGQLSVVPWRRTGVKYTNNEAYFDVIEEIDAIIDKSGSTITAEIQGVIDACVKLTGMPDLTLSFMNPRLLDDVSFHPCVRFKRWESERILSFIPPDGNFRLLSYHVSAQNLVAIPVYVKHNINFRDSSSLGRFEITVGPKQTMGKTIEGVMVTSQMPKGVLNMSLTPSQGTHIFDPVTKLLTWDVGKINPQKLPSLKGSMNLQAGTSKPDENPTINLQFKIQQLAISGLKVNRLDMYGEKYKPFKGIKYMTKAGKFQVRT
;
A
#
# COMPACT_ATOMS: atom_id res chain seq x y z
N MET A 1 6.17 -26.32 7.63
CA MET A 1 6.20 -24.89 7.99
C MET A 1 7.28 -24.25 7.13
N TRP A 2 6.91 -23.46 6.12
CA TRP A 2 7.85 -22.81 5.22
C TRP A 2 8.43 -21.57 5.90
N ARG A 3 9.76 -21.39 5.87
CA ARG A 3 10.41 -20.15 6.33
C ARG A 3 11.14 -19.52 5.16
N LEU A 4 10.82 -18.24 4.91
CA LEU A 4 11.53 -17.40 3.96
C LEU A 4 12.80 -16.87 4.64
N VAL A 5 13.96 -17.12 4.07
CA VAL A 5 15.23 -16.57 4.56
C VAL A 5 15.85 -15.76 3.44
N ALA A 6 16.02 -14.46 3.66
CA ALA A 6 16.72 -13.58 2.73
C ALA A 6 18.22 -13.60 3.03
N LEU A 7 19.05 -13.86 2.02
CA LEU A 7 20.50 -13.80 2.14
C LEU A 7 21.06 -12.79 1.15
N ARG A 8 21.87 -11.87 1.66
CA ARG A 8 22.52 -10.81 0.88
C ARG A 8 23.84 -11.34 0.34
N VAL A 9 23.96 -11.47 -0.98
CA VAL A 9 25.23 -11.74 -1.65
C VAL A 9 25.57 -10.53 -2.53
N ALA A 10 26.86 -10.17 -2.58
CA ALA A 10 27.33 -8.96 -3.25
C ALA A 10 26.84 -8.90 -4.71
N GLY A 11 25.90 -7.98 -4.97
CA GLY A 11 25.33 -7.74 -6.31
C GLY A 11 23.81 -7.79 -6.42
N GLY A 12 23.08 -8.28 -5.40
CA GLY A 12 21.60 -8.27 -5.42
C GLY A 12 20.95 -9.20 -4.41
N TRP A 13 19.62 -9.15 -4.31
CA TRP A 13 18.83 -10.06 -3.48
C TRP A 13 18.61 -11.39 -4.22
N SER A 14 18.75 -12.50 -3.51
CA SER A 14 18.28 -13.82 -3.99
C SER A 14 17.43 -14.45 -2.90
N PHE A 15 16.28 -15.00 -3.28
CA PHE A 15 15.35 -15.67 -2.38
C PHE A 15 15.42 -17.18 -2.63
N VAL A 16 15.56 -17.95 -1.56
CA VAL A 16 15.53 -19.41 -1.60
C VAL A 16 14.38 -19.89 -0.73
N ILE A 17 13.52 -20.73 -1.31
CA ILE A 17 12.49 -21.45 -0.56
C ILE A 17 13.14 -22.73 -0.03
N LEU A 18 13.26 -22.84 1.30
CA LEU A 18 13.71 -24.07 1.94
C LEU A 18 12.51 -24.85 2.47
N GLU A 19 12.37 -26.07 1.99
CA GLU A 19 11.41 -27.05 2.49
C GLU A 19 12.00 -27.70 3.76
N VAL A 20 11.30 -27.56 4.89
CA VAL A 20 11.67 -28.24 6.14
C VAL A 20 10.89 -29.56 6.21
N PRO A 21 11.54 -30.73 6.15
CA PRO A 21 10.85 -32.01 6.23
C PRO A 21 10.33 -32.26 7.65
N SER A 22 9.14 -32.84 7.74
CA SER A 22 8.34 -33.05 8.94
C SER A 22 8.73 -34.27 9.79
N ASN A 23 10.03 -34.62 9.88
CA ASN A 23 10.46 -35.75 10.73
C ASN A 23 11.83 -35.49 11.39
N PRO A 24 11.95 -35.58 12.73
CA PRO A 24 13.21 -35.35 13.43
C PRO A 24 14.08 -36.62 13.35
N GLY A 25 14.99 -36.72 12.37
CA GLY A 25 15.92 -37.85 12.36
C GLY A 25 16.84 -38.09 11.16
N ARG A 26 16.82 -37.29 10.09
CA ARG A 26 17.79 -37.47 8.98
C ARG A 26 18.38 -36.14 8.51
N SER A 27 19.71 -36.03 8.61
CA SER A 27 20.50 -34.96 8.01
C SER A 27 20.69 -35.21 6.50
N VAL A 28 20.33 -34.26 5.66
CA VAL A 28 20.67 -34.26 4.23
C VAL A 28 21.61 -33.08 3.96
N ILE A 29 22.77 -33.37 3.37
CA ILE A 29 23.77 -32.38 2.94
C ILE A 29 23.29 -31.78 1.60
N PRO A 30 23.10 -30.46 1.47
CA PRO A 30 22.71 -29.87 0.19
C PRO A 30 23.90 -29.82 -0.79
N VAL A 31 23.73 -30.43 -1.95
CA VAL A 31 24.68 -30.36 -3.08
C VAL A 31 24.42 -29.06 -3.85
N TRP A 32 25.44 -28.22 -3.95
CA TRP A 32 25.40 -26.97 -4.71
C TRP A 32 25.61 -27.25 -6.21
N ARG A 33 24.67 -26.81 -7.06
CA ARG A 33 24.94 -26.59 -8.49
C ARG A 33 24.66 -25.14 -8.84
N SER A 34 25.74 -24.39 -9.02
CA SER A 34 25.73 -23.04 -9.58
C SER A 34 25.51 -23.10 -11.10
N VAL A 35 24.46 -22.47 -11.60
CA VAL A 35 24.32 -22.15 -13.03
C VAL A 35 24.57 -20.64 -13.18
N PRO A 36 25.71 -20.21 -13.75
CA PRO A 36 25.96 -18.79 -13.96
C PRO A 36 25.26 -18.30 -15.24
N CYS A 37 24.37 -17.33 -15.12
CA CYS A 37 23.93 -16.50 -16.24
C CYS A 37 25.01 -15.45 -16.53
N ALA A 38 25.74 -15.62 -17.63
CA ALA A 38 26.64 -14.60 -18.18
C ALA A 38 25.87 -13.69 -19.17
N PRO A 39 26.28 -12.41 -19.34
CA PRO A 39 25.61 -11.46 -20.24
C PRO A 39 26.10 -11.63 -21.68
N CYS A 40 25.18 -11.89 -22.63
CA CYS A 40 25.49 -11.99 -24.05
C CYS A 40 25.61 -10.61 -24.73
N TRP A 41 26.76 -10.35 -25.34
CA TRP A 41 27.02 -9.28 -26.31
C TRP A 41 27.27 -9.92 -27.68
N TRP A 42 26.50 -9.48 -28.69
CA TRP A 42 26.71 -9.55 -30.17
C TRP A 42 26.88 -10.91 -30.89
N ASP A 43 25.98 -11.16 -31.84
CA ASP A 43 26.09 -12.16 -32.93
C ASP A 43 27.02 -11.70 -34.07
N VAL A 44 27.93 -12.60 -34.49
CA VAL A 44 28.44 -12.77 -35.87
C VAL A 44 28.69 -14.28 -36.08
N PRO A 45 28.33 -14.90 -37.23
CA PRO A 45 27.96 -16.32 -37.28
C PRO A 45 29.11 -17.33 -37.33
N CYS A 46 28.81 -18.52 -36.84
CA CYS A 46 29.66 -19.71 -36.71
C CYS A 46 30.36 -20.15 -38.01
N GLY A 47 31.69 -20.19 -37.97
CA GLY A 47 32.53 -21.06 -38.81
C GLY A 47 33.12 -22.18 -37.94
N ALA A 48 32.83 -23.43 -38.29
CA ALA A 48 33.24 -24.63 -37.57
C ALA A 48 34.76 -24.86 -37.57
N VAL A 49 35.39 -25.18 -36.43
CA VAL A 49 36.62 -26.00 -36.37
C VAL A 49 36.78 -26.76 -35.03
N ARG A 50 37.32 -27.98 -35.18
CA ARG A 50 37.74 -29.03 -34.25
C ARG A 50 38.66 -28.60 -33.08
N ARG A 51 38.67 -29.46 -32.05
CA ARG A 51 39.56 -29.50 -30.87
C ARG A 51 41.06 -29.62 -31.19
N SER A 52 41.91 -28.97 -30.37
CA SER A 52 43.19 -29.49 -29.85
C SER A 52 43.71 -28.61 -28.68
N PRO A 53 44.52 -29.12 -27.70
CA PRO A 53 44.74 -28.51 -26.39
C PRO A 53 46.12 -27.82 -26.20
N ASN A 54 46.26 -27.16 -25.03
CA ASN A 54 47.45 -26.60 -24.37
C ASN A 54 47.78 -25.10 -24.57
N GLY A 55 48.05 -24.42 -23.45
CA GLY A 55 49.11 -23.41 -23.39
C GLY A 55 48.71 -22.00 -22.94
N SER A 56 49.22 -21.61 -21.77
CA SER A 56 49.16 -20.31 -21.10
C SER A 56 49.68 -19.10 -21.91
N ARG A 57 49.08 -17.91 -21.72
CA ARG A 57 49.69 -16.60 -21.36
C ARG A 57 48.91 -15.40 -21.90
N ALA A 58 48.88 -14.34 -21.08
CA ALA A 58 48.35 -13.01 -21.37
C ALA A 58 49.31 -12.14 -22.20
N VAL A 59 48.79 -11.31 -23.11
CA VAL A 59 49.45 -10.07 -23.61
C VAL A 59 48.39 -9.04 -24.08
N TRP A 60 48.59 -7.77 -23.71
CA TRP A 60 47.92 -6.54 -24.17
C TRP A 60 48.37 -6.10 -25.58
N CYS A 61 47.52 -5.48 -26.42
CA CYS A 61 47.69 -4.08 -26.95
C CYS A 61 46.67 -3.64 -28.04
N ARG A 62 46.15 -2.41 -27.87
CA ARG A 62 45.80 -1.30 -28.80
C ARG A 62 45.44 -1.51 -30.29
N SER A 63 44.20 -1.08 -30.61
CA SER A 63 43.76 0.01 -31.54
C SER A 63 44.55 0.34 -32.82
N VAL A 64 43.88 0.24 -33.99
CA VAL A 64 44.07 1.11 -35.17
C VAL A 64 42.73 1.33 -35.91
N ARG A 65 42.44 2.59 -36.28
CA ARG A 65 41.32 3.04 -37.14
C ARG A 65 41.73 2.98 -38.61
N HIS A 66 40.76 2.85 -39.53
CA HIS A 66 40.85 3.51 -40.84
C HIS A 66 39.48 3.94 -41.40
N HIS A 67 39.52 5.07 -42.10
CA HIS A 67 38.43 5.85 -42.73
C HIS A 67 38.41 5.65 -44.26
N GLN A 68 37.37 6.22 -44.90
CA GLN A 68 37.18 6.62 -46.32
C GLN A 68 36.33 5.65 -47.18
N ARG A 69 35.49 6.04 -48.16
CA ARG A 69 34.93 7.30 -48.73
C ARG A 69 33.78 6.92 -49.71
N ALA A 70 32.93 7.90 -50.08
CA ALA A 70 31.74 7.87 -50.97
C ALA A 70 32.04 7.59 -52.48
N SER A 71 31.14 7.14 -53.38
CA SER A 71 29.89 7.72 -54.00
C SER A 71 29.60 6.95 -55.34
N PRO A 72 28.61 7.22 -56.25
CA PRO A 72 27.29 7.92 -56.25
C PRO A 72 26.11 7.09 -56.89
N ARG A 73 24.92 7.72 -57.06
CA ARG A 73 23.57 7.19 -57.44
C ARG A 73 23.36 6.82 -58.93
N PRO A 74 22.22 6.18 -59.27
CA PRO A 74 21.22 6.88 -60.11
C PRO A 74 19.74 6.73 -59.66
N ILE A 75 18.88 7.50 -60.32
CA ILE A 75 17.48 7.85 -60.03
C ILE A 75 16.49 6.82 -60.63
N GLY A 76 15.43 6.48 -59.89
CA GLY A 76 14.27 5.74 -60.40
C GLY A 76 13.01 6.06 -59.58
N LEU A 77 11.98 6.58 -60.24
CA LEU A 77 10.66 6.90 -59.70
C LEU A 77 9.91 5.62 -59.29
N GLY A 78 9.39 5.57 -58.06
CA GLY A 78 8.59 4.47 -57.54
C GLY A 78 7.86 4.88 -56.25
N TRP A 79 6.58 4.50 -56.15
CA TRP A 79 5.58 4.94 -55.17
C TRP A 79 5.95 4.63 -53.70
N PRO A 80 5.50 5.40 -52.69
CA PRO A 80 5.90 5.18 -51.32
C PRO A 80 5.19 3.96 -50.70
N ARG A 81 5.97 2.94 -50.37
CA ARG A 81 5.58 1.89 -49.41
C ARG A 81 5.65 2.45 -47.99
N VAL A 82 4.57 2.26 -47.24
CA VAL A 82 4.49 2.47 -45.79
C VAL A 82 5.44 1.48 -45.11
N ALA A 83 6.40 1.98 -44.33
CA ALA A 83 7.27 1.18 -43.47
C ALA A 83 6.86 1.37 -41.99
N PRO A 84 6.96 0.34 -41.12
CA PRO A 84 6.40 0.41 -39.77
C PRO A 84 7.21 1.29 -38.83
N LEU A 85 6.49 2.10 -38.06
CA LEU A 85 6.94 3.02 -37.02
C LEU A 85 7.41 2.28 -35.75
N GLU A 86 8.31 1.30 -35.84
CA GLU A 86 8.70 0.47 -34.69
C GLU A 86 10.06 0.83 -34.07
N ARG A 87 10.82 1.78 -34.65
CA ARG A 87 12.19 2.09 -34.18
C ARG A 87 12.38 3.42 -33.44
N SER A 88 11.34 4.24 -33.28
CA SER A 88 11.44 5.53 -32.54
C SER A 88 10.89 5.51 -31.12
N LEU A 89 10.18 4.46 -30.68
CA LEU A 89 9.60 4.40 -29.33
C LEU A 89 10.56 3.93 -28.22
N ARG A 90 11.77 3.45 -28.57
CA ARG A 90 12.72 2.90 -27.59
C ARG A 90 13.59 3.93 -26.84
N LYS A 91 13.35 5.24 -26.99
CA LYS A 91 14.24 6.29 -26.43
C LYS A 91 13.62 7.28 -25.45
N LEU A 92 12.36 7.15 -25.04
CA LEU A 92 11.70 8.21 -24.24
C LEU A 92 10.96 7.79 -22.96
N ALA A 93 11.11 6.56 -22.46
CA ALA A 93 10.51 6.17 -21.18
C ALA A 93 11.47 5.28 -20.35
N PRO A 94 11.93 5.71 -19.16
CA PRO A 94 12.75 4.89 -18.28
C PRO A 94 12.01 3.66 -17.72
N TRP A 95 10.70 3.54 -17.95
CA TRP A 95 9.84 2.45 -17.46
C TRP A 95 9.63 1.32 -18.47
N VAL A 96 10.08 1.47 -19.72
CA VAL A 96 9.87 0.46 -20.79
C VAL A 96 10.94 -0.67 -20.76
N ALA A 97 11.81 -0.68 -19.74
CA ALA A 97 12.92 -1.64 -19.65
C ALA A 97 12.58 -3.02 -19.06
N PHE A 98 11.30 -3.39 -18.96
CA PHE A 98 10.86 -4.74 -18.55
C PHE A 98 9.72 -5.27 -19.43
N LEU A 99 9.87 -5.20 -20.75
CA LEU A 99 9.03 -5.99 -21.65
C LEU A 99 9.74 -7.33 -21.93
N PRO A 100 9.34 -8.46 -21.29
CA PRO A 100 9.75 -9.76 -21.79
C PRO A 100 9.18 -9.95 -23.19
N CYS A 101 10.05 -10.27 -24.16
CA CYS A 101 9.69 -10.43 -25.56
C CYS A 101 9.01 -11.76 -25.90
N ASP A 102 8.61 -12.58 -24.91
CA ASP A 102 7.81 -13.78 -25.12
C ASP A 102 6.92 -14.03 -23.89
N GLY A 103 5.60 -14.12 -24.09
CA GLY A 103 4.63 -14.50 -23.04
C GLY A 103 4.29 -13.38 -22.04
N ALA A 104 3.71 -12.29 -22.53
CA ALA A 104 3.44 -11.11 -21.74
C ALA A 104 2.33 -11.32 -20.67
N VAL A 105 2.46 -10.63 -19.53
CA VAL A 105 1.57 -10.67 -18.35
C VAL A 105 0.14 -10.26 -18.72
N MET A 106 -0.84 -11.16 -18.70
CA MET A 106 -2.18 -10.87 -19.25
C MET A 106 -3.30 -11.14 -18.24
N ILE A 107 -3.95 -10.07 -17.79
CA ILE A 107 -5.23 -10.15 -17.06
C ILE A 107 -6.34 -10.45 -18.09
N HIS A 108 -6.96 -11.62 -18.01
CA HIS A 108 -7.94 -12.06 -19.00
C HIS A 108 -9.33 -11.54 -18.68
N SER A 109 -9.71 -11.58 -17.40
CA SER A 109 -11.05 -11.22 -16.95
C SER A 109 -11.03 -10.69 -15.52
N LEU A 110 -12.01 -9.85 -15.20
CA LEU A 110 -12.26 -9.30 -13.89
C LEU A 110 -13.73 -9.57 -13.53
N PHE A 111 -13.94 -10.20 -12.38
CA PHE A 111 -15.26 -10.44 -11.80
C PHE A 111 -15.39 -9.66 -10.50
N LEU A 112 -16.54 -9.01 -10.30
CA LEU A 112 -16.91 -8.35 -9.06
C LEU A 112 -18.02 -9.15 -8.38
N ILE A 113 -17.76 -9.54 -7.14
CA ILE A 113 -18.61 -10.44 -6.36
C ILE A 113 -19.05 -9.72 -5.08
N ASN A 114 -20.35 -9.70 -4.83
CA ASN A 114 -20.91 -9.08 -3.63
C ASN A 114 -20.76 -9.98 -2.38
N ALA A 115 -21.18 -9.48 -1.22
CA ALA A 115 -21.14 -10.23 0.03
C ALA A 115 -22.07 -11.46 0.06
N SER A 116 -23.07 -11.51 -0.82
CA SER A 116 -24.01 -12.63 -0.97
C SER A 116 -23.47 -13.76 -1.86
N GLY A 117 -22.33 -13.54 -2.54
CA GLY A 117 -21.75 -14.49 -3.49
C GLY A 117 -22.23 -14.29 -4.94
N ASP A 118 -22.95 -13.22 -5.25
CA ASP A 118 -23.41 -12.96 -6.62
C ASP A 118 -22.34 -12.20 -7.42
N ILE A 119 -22.06 -12.71 -8.63
CA ILE A 119 -21.28 -12.00 -9.64
C ILE A 119 -22.17 -10.94 -10.28
N PHE A 120 -21.98 -9.67 -9.95
CA PHE A 120 -22.83 -8.58 -10.43
C PHE A 120 -22.21 -7.76 -11.57
N LEU A 121 -20.90 -7.90 -11.80
CA LEU A 121 -20.21 -7.30 -12.94
C LEU A 121 -19.07 -8.22 -13.39
N GLU A 122 -18.90 -8.36 -14.70
CA GLU A 122 -17.79 -9.10 -15.31
C GLU A 122 -17.26 -8.33 -16.53
N LYS A 123 -15.93 -8.28 -16.68
CA LYS A 123 -15.27 -7.69 -17.84
C LYS A 123 -14.22 -8.64 -18.36
N HIS A 124 -14.27 -8.91 -19.66
CA HIS A 124 -13.29 -9.71 -20.38
C HIS A 124 -12.53 -8.81 -21.37
N TRP A 125 -11.21 -8.96 -21.45
CA TRP A 125 -10.35 -8.16 -22.36
C TRP A 125 -9.82 -8.93 -23.56
N LYS A 126 -9.76 -10.27 -23.48
CA LYS A 126 -9.17 -11.09 -24.56
C LYS A 126 -10.13 -12.16 -25.05
N SER A 127 -10.52 -13.06 -24.17
CA SER A 127 -11.46 -14.13 -24.43
C SER A 127 -12.49 -14.19 -23.31
N VAL A 128 -13.71 -14.58 -23.66
CA VAL A 128 -14.74 -14.85 -22.66
C VAL A 128 -14.29 -16.01 -21.79
N VAL A 129 -14.20 -15.75 -20.48
CA VAL A 129 -13.89 -16.77 -19.47
C VAL A 129 -15.22 -17.18 -18.83
N SER A 130 -15.49 -18.48 -18.78
CA SER A 130 -16.71 -19.01 -18.17
C SER A 130 -16.77 -18.69 -16.68
N ARG A 131 -17.95 -18.31 -16.18
CA ARG A 131 -18.22 -18.06 -14.76
C ARG A 131 -17.92 -19.26 -13.86
N SER A 132 -17.96 -20.48 -14.40
CA SER A 132 -17.57 -21.71 -13.68
C SER A 132 -16.16 -21.65 -13.11
N VAL A 133 -15.27 -20.79 -13.65
CA VAL A 133 -13.95 -20.60 -13.05
C VAL A 133 -14.05 -20.03 -11.62
N CYS A 134 -15.10 -19.26 -11.31
CA CYS A 134 -15.33 -18.69 -9.99
C CYS A 134 -15.82 -19.74 -8.97
N ASP A 135 -16.22 -20.95 -9.39
CA ASP A 135 -16.61 -22.02 -8.47
C ASP A 135 -15.47 -22.38 -7.51
N TYR A 136 -14.22 -22.35 -8.00
CA TYR A 136 -13.02 -22.53 -7.16
C TYR A 136 -12.84 -21.40 -6.13
N PHE A 137 -13.24 -20.18 -6.48
CA PHE A 137 -13.23 -19.05 -5.56
C PHE A 137 -14.31 -19.20 -4.48
N PHE A 138 -15.53 -19.59 -4.87
CA PHE A 138 -16.62 -19.83 -3.92
C PHE A 138 -16.30 -20.98 -2.95
N GLU A 139 -15.69 -22.07 -3.42
CA GLU A 139 -15.23 -23.16 -2.56
C GLU A 139 -14.14 -22.70 -1.57
N ALA A 140 -13.26 -21.77 -1.98
CA ALA A 140 -12.28 -21.17 -1.07
C ALA A 140 -12.94 -20.22 -0.06
N GLN A 141 -13.97 -19.48 -0.48
CA GLN A 141 -14.75 -18.59 0.36
C GLN A 141 -15.52 -19.36 1.44
N GLU A 142 -16.17 -20.47 1.10
CA GLU A 142 -16.89 -21.33 2.04
C GLU A 142 -15.98 -21.97 3.11
N ARG A 143 -14.72 -22.23 2.75
CA ARG A 143 -13.71 -22.77 3.68
C ARG A 143 -13.14 -21.72 4.64
N ALA A 144 -13.25 -20.43 4.30
CA ALA A 144 -12.72 -19.36 5.12
C ALA A 144 -13.70 -19.01 6.26
N SER A 145 -13.17 -18.77 7.46
CA SER A 145 -14.01 -18.36 8.60
C SER A 145 -14.55 -16.93 8.46
N GLU A 146 -13.80 -16.08 7.76
CA GLU A 146 -14.11 -14.67 7.51
C GLU A 146 -13.70 -14.34 6.07
N ALA A 147 -14.35 -13.34 5.46
CA ALA A 147 -14.05 -12.91 4.10
C ALA A 147 -12.59 -12.48 3.90
N GLU A 148 -11.95 -11.95 4.94
CA GLU A 148 -10.53 -11.54 4.92
C GLU A 148 -9.56 -12.72 4.92
N ASN A 149 -10.02 -13.91 5.32
CA ASN A 149 -9.21 -15.13 5.37
C ASN A 149 -9.24 -15.94 4.07
N VAL A 150 -9.98 -15.47 3.05
CA VAL A 150 -9.99 -16.09 1.73
C VAL A 150 -8.59 -15.95 1.11
N PRO A 151 -7.96 -17.04 0.62
CA PRO A 151 -6.66 -16.96 -0.01
C PRO A 151 -6.65 -15.99 -1.20
N PRO A 152 -5.73 -15.01 -1.24
CA PRO A 152 -5.71 -14.00 -2.30
C PRO A 152 -5.28 -14.56 -3.66
N VAL A 153 -4.70 -15.76 -3.69
CA VAL A 153 -4.28 -16.46 -4.92
C VAL A 153 -4.80 -17.90 -4.85
N ILE A 154 -5.60 -18.29 -5.83
CA ILE A 154 -6.19 -19.62 -5.94
C ILE A 154 -5.76 -20.22 -7.28
N SER A 155 -5.11 -21.38 -7.23
CA SER A 155 -4.72 -22.14 -8.43
C SER A 155 -5.88 -23.02 -8.88
N THR A 156 -6.20 -22.96 -10.16
CA THR A 156 -7.16 -23.88 -10.83
C THR A 156 -6.43 -24.66 -11.93
N PRO A 157 -7.04 -25.68 -12.56
CA PRO A 157 -6.36 -26.50 -13.58
C PRO A 157 -5.83 -25.73 -14.79
N HIS A 158 -6.47 -24.62 -15.16
CA HIS A 158 -6.14 -23.86 -16.39
C HIS A 158 -5.99 -22.35 -16.17
N HIS A 159 -6.31 -21.86 -14.97
CA HIS A 159 -6.28 -20.44 -14.62
C HIS A 159 -5.75 -20.23 -13.21
N TYR A 160 -5.29 -19.03 -12.92
CA TYR A 160 -5.10 -18.55 -11.56
C TYR A 160 -6.10 -17.43 -11.29
N LEU A 161 -6.70 -17.48 -10.10
CA LEU A 161 -7.59 -16.44 -9.61
C LEU A 161 -6.82 -15.62 -8.57
N LEU A 162 -6.79 -14.31 -8.78
CA LEU A 162 -6.18 -13.37 -7.84
C LEU A 162 -7.27 -12.45 -7.35
N SER A 163 -7.42 -12.33 -6.04
CA SER A 163 -8.52 -11.60 -5.44
C SER A 163 -8.07 -10.59 -4.40
N VAL A 164 -8.81 -9.48 -4.32
CA VAL A 164 -8.74 -8.51 -3.22
C VAL A 164 -10.14 -8.27 -2.67
N TYR A 165 -10.24 -8.12 -1.35
CA TYR A 165 -11.50 -7.83 -0.66
C TYR A 165 -11.47 -6.39 -0.13
N ARG A 166 -12.30 -5.51 -0.67
CA ARG A 166 -12.43 -4.12 -0.22
C ARG A 166 -13.86 -3.65 -0.32
N HIS A 167 -14.29 -2.83 0.64
CA HIS A 167 -15.66 -2.28 0.69
C HIS A 167 -16.76 -3.36 0.61
N LYS A 168 -16.52 -4.54 1.18
CA LYS A 168 -17.39 -5.72 1.14
C LYS A 168 -17.64 -6.31 -0.26
N ILE A 169 -16.74 -6.04 -1.20
CA ILE A 169 -16.77 -6.55 -2.57
C ILE A 169 -15.45 -7.30 -2.81
N PHE A 170 -15.54 -8.47 -3.43
CA PHE A 170 -14.38 -9.16 -3.97
C PHE A 170 -14.16 -8.75 -5.42
N PHE A 171 -12.93 -8.36 -5.72
CA PHE A 171 -12.45 -8.12 -7.08
C PHE A 171 -11.57 -9.30 -7.45
N VAL A 172 -12.00 -10.13 -8.39
CA VAL A 172 -11.34 -11.37 -8.78
C VAL A 172 -10.83 -11.25 -10.20
N ALA A 173 -9.52 -11.14 -10.36
CA ALA A 173 -8.84 -11.21 -11.64
C ALA A 173 -8.53 -12.66 -12.02
N VAL A 174 -8.70 -12.98 -13.30
CA VAL A 174 -8.36 -14.29 -13.87
C VAL A 174 -7.19 -14.14 -14.83
N ILE A 175 -6.17 -14.98 -14.62
CA ILE A 175 -5.00 -15.08 -15.51
C ILE A 175 -4.81 -16.53 -15.96
N GLN A 176 -4.24 -16.72 -17.15
CA GLN A 176 -3.90 -18.06 -17.68
C GLN A 176 -2.39 -18.33 -17.62
N THR A 177 -1.59 -17.28 -17.73
CA THR A 177 -0.13 -17.35 -17.66
C THR A 177 0.34 -16.99 -16.27
N GLU A 178 1.45 -17.58 -15.83
CA GLU A 178 2.07 -17.21 -14.55
C GLU A 178 2.65 -15.80 -14.65
N VAL A 179 2.26 -14.95 -13.70
CA VAL A 179 2.72 -13.56 -13.59
C VAL A 179 2.99 -13.26 -12.12
N PRO A 180 3.89 -12.30 -11.79
CA PRO A 180 4.09 -11.90 -10.40
C PRO A 180 2.75 -11.52 -9.73
N PRO A 181 2.26 -12.26 -8.71
CA PRO A 181 0.91 -12.05 -8.18
C PRO A 181 0.67 -10.63 -7.66
N LEU A 182 1.71 -10.03 -7.08
CA LEU A 182 1.67 -8.66 -6.55
C LEU A 182 1.35 -7.61 -7.62
N PHE A 183 1.72 -7.86 -8.88
CA PHE A 183 1.38 -6.97 -9.99
C PHE A 183 -0.14 -6.87 -10.19
N VAL A 184 -0.81 -8.03 -10.22
CA VAL A 184 -2.27 -8.10 -10.41
C VAL A 184 -2.99 -7.58 -9.16
N ILE A 185 -2.52 -7.94 -7.97
CA ILE A 185 -3.10 -7.47 -6.70
C ILE A 185 -3.02 -5.94 -6.61
N GLU A 186 -1.87 -5.35 -6.93
CA GLU A 186 -1.71 -3.89 -6.94
C GLU A 186 -2.64 -3.22 -7.96
N PHE A 187 -2.75 -3.79 -9.16
CA PHE A 187 -3.70 -3.31 -10.16
C PHE A 187 -5.16 -3.35 -9.66
N LEU A 188 -5.57 -4.43 -9.00
CA LEU A 188 -6.90 -4.54 -8.42
C LEU A 188 -7.14 -3.48 -7.33
N HIS A 189 -6.14 -3.22 -6.47
CA HIS A 189 -6.22 -2.12 -5.51
C HIS A 189 -6.39 -0.76 -6.20
N ARG A 190 -5.68 -0.52 -7.32
CA ARG A 190 -5.84 0.69 -8.13
C ARG A 190 -7.22 0.82 -8.75
N VAL A 191 -7.83 -0.25 -9.24
CA VAL A 191 -9.22 -0.24 -9.73
C VAL A 191 -10.18 0.20 -8.63
N VAL A 192 -10.04 -0.34 -7.42
CA VAL A 192 -10.89 0.04 -6.27
C VAL A 192 -10.75 1.53 -5.93
N ASP A 193 -9.51 2.03 -5.90
CA ASP A 193 -9.27 3.44 -5.59
C ASP A 193 -9.78 4.37 -6.70
N THR A 194 -9.64 4.00 -7.97
CA THR A 194 -10.23 4.75 -9.08
C THR A 194 -11.76 4.79 -8.98
N PHE A 195 -12.41 3.68 -8.62
CA PHE A 195 -13.88 3.67 -8.42
C PHE A 195 -14.29 4.58 -7.27
N GLN A 196 -13.56 4.55 -6.15
CA GLN A 196 -13.81 5.46 -5.05
C GLN A 196 -13.62 6.93 -5.47
N ASP A 197 -12.62 7.22 -6.28
CA ASP A 197 -12.33 8.55 -6.80
C ASP A 197 -13.36 9.10 -7.79
N TYR A 198 -14.02 8.20 -8.54
CA TYR A 198 -15.06 8.55 -9.53
C TYR A 198 -16.44 8.68 -8.91
N PHE A 199 -16.79 7.77 -8.00
CA PHE A 199 -18.15 7.61 -7.47
C PHE A 199 -18.28 8.03 -6.00
N GLY A 200 -17.18 8.41 -5.35
CA GLY A 200 -17.10 8.79 -3.94
C GLY A 200 -17.05 7.58 -2.99
N VAL A 201 -17.92 6.59 -3.20
CA VAL A 201 -17.96 5.34 -2.44
C VAL A 201 -17.96 4.16 -3.41
N CYS A 202 -17.08 3.18 -3.17
CA CYS A 202 -17.07 1.93 -3.92
C CYS A 202 -18.10 0.96 -3.32
N SER A 203 -19.35 1.01 -3.80
CA SER A 203 -20.43 0.10 -3.40
C SER A 203 -21.11 -0.55 -4.60
N GLU A 204 -21.78 -1.69 -4.39
CA GLU A 204 -22.50 -2.41 -5.44
C GLU A 204 -23.53 -1.51 -6.15
N VAL A 205 -24.28 -0.71 -5.38
CA VAL A 205 -25.28 0.23 -5.89
C VAL A 205 -24.62 1.27 -6.80
N MET A 206 -23.56 1.93 -6.34
CA MET A 206 -22.88 2.97 -7.12
C MET A 206 -22.25 2.43 -8.41
N ILE A 207 -21.71 1.21 -8.36
CA ILE A 207 -21.11 0.55 -9.54
C ILE A 207 -22.21 0.19 -10.56
N LYS A 208 -23.34 -0.36 -10.10
CA LYS A 208 -24.49 -0.70 -10.98
C LYS A 208 -25.11 0.54 -11.61
N ASP A 209 -25.30 1.60 -10.84
CA ASP A 209 -25.88 2.86 -11.32
C ASP A 209 -25.01 3.56 -12.37
N ASN A 210 -23.68 3.32 -12.35
CA ASN A 210 -22.71 3.95 -13.25
C ASN A 210 -21.99 2.93 -14.16
N VAL A 211 -22.64 1.81 -14.47
CA VAL A 211 -22.02 0.67 -15.17
C VAL A 211 -21.33 1.04 -16.49
N VAL A 212 -21.88 2.01 -17.25
CA VAL A 212 -21.28 2.49 -18.51
C VAL A 212 -19.91 3.11 -18.24
N VAL A 213 -19.83 4.05 -17.29
CA VAL A 213 -18.58 4.72 -16.92
C VAL A 213 -17.58 3.71 -16.33
N VAL A 214 -18.07 2.71 -15.58
CA VAL A 214 -17.23 1.63 -15.05
C VAL A 214 -16.54 0.86 -16.18
N TYR A 215 -17.28 0.46 -17.21
CA TYR A 215 -16.69 -0.22 -18.37
C TYR A 215 -15.71 0.67 -19.14
N GLU A 216 -16.06 1.93 -19.39
CA GLU A 216 -15.15 2.90 -20.02
C GLU A 216 -13.84 3.01 -19.23
N VAL A 217 -13.91 3.17 -17.90
CA VAL A 217 -12.73 3.29 -17.03
C VAL A 217 -11.89 2.02 -17.06
N LEU A 218 -12.52 0.85 -16.99
CA LEU A 218 -11.81 -0.44 -17.03
C LEU A 218 -11.13 -0.69 -18.38
N GLU A 219 -11.70 -0.21 -19.49
CA GLU A 219 -11.09 -0.30 -20.82
C GLU A 219 -9.90 0.65 -20.98
N GLU A 220 -9.97 1.85 -20.42
CA GLU A 220 -8.84 2.78 -20.45
C GLU A 220 -7.70 2.36 -19.50
N MET A 221 -8.05 1.76 -18.35
CA MET A 221 -7.06 1.29 -17.38
C MET A 221 -6.25 0.10 -17.91
N LEU A 222 -6.87 -0.74 -18.75
CA LEU A 222 -6.28 -2.01 -19.17
C LEU A 222 -6.56 -2.30 -20.64
N ASP A 223 -5.50 -2.33 -21.45
CA ASP A 223 -5.54 -2.64 -22.88
C ASP A 223 -5.06 -4.07 -23.11
N ASN A 224 -5.90 -4.93 -23.70
CA ASN A 224 -5.57 -6.33 -24.05
C ASN A 224 -4.96 -7.18 -22.92
N GLY A 225 -5.25 -6.89 -21.65
CA GLY A 225 -4.63 -7.59 -20.52
C GLY A 225 -3.56 -6.80 -19.76
N PHE A 226 -3.15 -5.65 -20.29
CA PHE A 226 -2.03 -4.84 -19.81
C PHE A 226 -2.49 -3.53 -19.18
N PRO A 227 -2.18 -3.29 -17.89
CA PRO A 227 -2.36 -1.98 -17.27
C PRO A 227 -1.61 -0.89 -18.06
N LEU A 228 -2.34 0.12 -18.54
CA LEU A 228 -1.80 1.24 -19.33
C LEU A 228 -1.87 2.55 -18.54
N ALA A 229 -3.08 3.04 -18.27
CA ALA A 229 -3.33 4.31 -17.61
C ALA A 229 -4.06 4.11 -16.27
N THR A 230 -3.33 4.09 -15.16
CA THR A 230 -3.92 3.88 -13.82
C THR A 230 -4.02 5.16 -12.99
N GLU A 231 -3.63 6.31 -13.55
CA GLU A 231 -3.63 7.61 -12.86
C GLU A 231 -5.02 8.28 -12.93
N SER A 232 -5.68 8.40 -11.78
CA SER A 232 -7.03 8.96 -11.62
C SER A 232 -7.19 10.33 -12.30
N ASN A 233 -6.20 11.21 -12.19
CA ASN A 233 -6.27 12.55 -12.79
C ASN A 233 -6.31 12.53 -14.34
N ILE A 234 -5.67 11.57 -14.98
CA ILE A 234 -5.68 11.41 -16.44
C ILE A 234 -6.93 10.70 -16.88
N LEU A 235 -7.31 9.64 -16.16
CA LEU A 235 -8.56 8.94 -16.40
C LEU A 235 -9.74 9.93 -16.38
N LYS A 236 -9.81 10.83 -15.39
CA LYS A 236 -10.89 11.83 -15.26
C LYS A 236 -10.95 12.86 -16.39
N GLU A 237 -9.88 13.00 -17.17
CA GLU A 237 -9.83 13.85 -18.36
C GLU A 237 -10.36 13.11 -19.60
N LEU A 238 -9.98 11.83 -19.74
CA LEU A 238 -10.44 10.93 -20.80
C LEU A 238 -11.92 10.57 -20.65
N ILE A 239 -12.29 10.19 -19.43
CA ILE A 239 -13.60 9.68 -19.04
C ILE A 239 -14.06 10.54 -17.87
N LYS A 240 -14.96 11.47 -18.14
CA LYS A 240 -15.37 12.47 -17.15
C LYS A 240 -16.26 11.82 -16.09
N PRO A 241 -16.03 12.10 -14.78
CA PRO A 241 -16.87 11.56 -13.73
C PRO A 241 -18.35 11.96 -13.88
N PRO A 242 -19.29 11.07 -13.53
CA PRO A 242 -20.71 11.38 -13.53
C PRO A 242 -20.98 12.44 -12.46
N THR A 243 -21.46 13.62 -12.87
CA THR A 243 -21.91 14.68 -11.95
C THR A 243 -23.40 14.90 -12.14
N ILE A 244 -24.16 15.12 -11.05
CA ILE A 244 -25.63 15.24 -11.04
C ILE A 244 -26.15 16.27 -12.08
N LEU A 245 -25.45 17.39 -12.24
CA LEU A 245 -25.82 18.43 -13.22
C LEU A 245 -25.59 18.00 -14.68
N ARG A 246 -24.72 17.02 -14.92
CA ARG A 246 -24.32 16.58 -16.26
C ARG A 246 -25.21 15.49 -16.82
N THR A 247 -25.78 14.62 -15.99
CA THR A 247 -26.79 13.65 -16.43
C THR A 247 -27.96 14.35 -17.12
N VAL A 248 -28.33 15.53 -16.61
CA VAL A 248 -29.38 16.38 -17.19
C VAL A 248 -28.92 17.02 -18.51
N VAL A 249 -27.67 17.49 -18.60
CA VAL A 249 -27.13 18.12 -19.82
C VAL A 249 -26.87 17.11 -20.94
N ASN A 250 -26.34 15.93 -20.65
CA ASN A 250 -26.08 14.90 -21.65
C ASN A 250 -27.40 14.37 -22.25
N THR A 251 -28.46 14.25 -21.45
CA THR A 251 -29.81 13.86 -21.91
C THR A 251 -30.42 14.91 -22.85
N ILE A 252 -30.08 16.18 -22.68
CA ILE A 252 -30.63 17.30 -23.46
C ILE A 252 -29.77 17.60 -24.70
N THR A 253 -28.46 17.33 -24.66
CA THR A 253 -27.50 17.73 -25.72
C THR A 253 -26.96 16.59 -26.56
N GLY A 254 -27.19 15.32 -26.19
CA GLY A 254 -26.69 14.15 -26.92
C GLY A 254 -25.16 14.00 -26.90
N SER A 255 -24.48 14.65 -25.96
CA SER A 255 -23.01 14.60 -25.83
C SER A 255 -22.52 13.37 -25.05
N THR A 256 -21.40 12.79 -25.48
CA THR A 256 -20.78 11.59 -24.87
C THR A 256 -19.92 11.93 -23.65
N ASN A 257 -19.62 10.91 -22.83
CA ASN A 257 -18.78 11.05 -21.63
C ASN A 257 -17.28 11.09 -21.92
N VAL A 258 -16.89 10.74 -23.14
CA VAL A 258 -15.51 10.73 -23.64
C VAL A 258 -15.05 12.15 -23.95
N GLY A 259 -13.84 12.52 -23.55
CA GLY A 259 -13.25 13.81 -23.90
C GLY A 259 -13.00 13.97 -25.41
N ASP A 260 -13.40 15.09 -26.00
CA ASP A 260 -13.18 15.41 -27.43
C ASP A 260 -11.69 15.66 -27.78
N GLN A 261 -10.80 15.75 -26.79
CA GLN A 261 -9.37 15.96 -26.96
C GLN A 261 -8.59 14.95 -26.11
N LEU A 262 -7.58 14.34 -26.71
CA LEU A 262 -6.63 13.50 -25.99
C LEU A 262 -5.89 14.35 -24.94
N PRO A 263 -5.78 13.90 -23.68
CA PRO A 263 -5.00 14.57 -22.66
C PRO A 263 -3.56 14.71 -23.11
N THR A 264 -3.03 15.92 -23.02
CA THR A 264 -1.58 16.16 -23.21
C THR A 264 -0.73 15.42 -22.16
N GLY A 265 -1.36 14.95 -21.07
CA GLY A 265 -0.74 14.16 -20.00
C GLY A 265 -0.36 12.72 -20.38
N GLN A 266 -1.03 12.07 -21.35
CA GLN A 266 -0.71 10.68 -21.73
C GLN A 266 0.67 10.53 -22.40
N LEU A 267 1.21 11.61 -22.97
CA LEU A 267 2.56 11.67 -23.54
C LEU A 267 3.54 12.47 -22.65
N SER A 268 3.08 12.92 -21.49
CA SER A 268 3.88 13.71 -20.54
C SER A 268 4.74 12.81 -19.66
N VAL A 269 5.92 13.28 -19.30
CA VAL A 269 6.77 12.66 -18.26
C VAL A 269 6.17 12.80 -16.84
N VAL A 270 5.05 13.51 -16.71
CA VAL A 270 4.32 13.77 -15.46
C VAL A 270 2.86 13.30 -15.62
N PRO A 271 2.59 11.98 -15.66
CA PRO A 271 1.26 11.47 -15.94
C PRO A 271 0.27 11.77 -14.80
N TRP A 272 0.70 11.95 -13.56
CA TRP A 272 -0.22 12.16 -12.43
C TRP A 272 -0.77 13.60 -12.30
N ARG A 273 -0.34 14.56 -13.14
CA ARG A 273 -0.76 15.97 -13.04
C ARG A 273 -1.17 16.55 -14.40
N ARG A 274 -2.37 17.15 -14.43
CA ARG A 274 -2.92 17.83 -15.62
C ARG A 274 -2.25 19.18 -15.88
N THR A 275 -2.12 19.53 -17.15
CA THR A 275 -1.69 20.87 -17.57
C THR A 275 -2.82 21.88 -17.43
N GLY A 276 -2.51 23.14 -17.10
CA GLY A 276 -3.51 24.21 -17.10
C GLY A 276 -4.47 24.23 -15.91
N VAL A 277 -4.18 23.47 -14.84
CA VAL A 277 -4.90 23.55 -13.55
C VAL A 277 -4.88 25.00 -13.05
N LYS A 278 -6.02 25.53 -12.59
CA LYS A 278 -6.15 26.89 -12.07
C LYS A 278 -6.96 26.91 -10.78
N TYR A 279 -6.45 27.64 -9.80
CA TYR A 279 -7.13 27.92 -8.54
C TYR A 279 -7.13 29.42 -8.26
N THR A 280 -8.22 29.90 -7.68
CA THR A 280 -8.31 31.27 -7.14
C THR A 280 -7.39 31.42 -5.93
N ASN A 281 -7.40 30.42 -5.04
CA ASN A 281 -6.56 30.35 -3.85
C ASN A 281 -5.58 29.17 -4.02
N ASN A 282 -4.29 29.48 -4.03
CA ASN A 282 -3.25 28.47 -4.19
C ASN A 282 -2.75 28.02 -2.82
N GLU A 283 -2.98 26.76 -2.48
CA GLU A 283 -2.69 26.20 -1.16
C GLU A 283 -2.13 24.78 -1.25
N ALA A 284 -1.21 24.44 -0.35
CA ALA A 284 -0.64 23.10 -0.20
C ALA A 284 -0.56 22.73 1.28
N TYR A 285 -1.26 21.68 1.68
CA TYR A 285 -1.25 21.13 3.03
C TYR A 285 -0.58 19.77 3.05
N PHE A 286 0.21 19.51 4.10
CA PHE A 286 0.85 18.23 4.36
C PHE A 286 0.52 17.78 5.78
N ASP A 287 -0.14 16.64 5.90
CA ASP A 287 -0.49 16.02 7.16
C ASP A 287 0.47 14.87 7.44
N VAL A 288 1.35 15.05 8.41
CA VAL A 288 2.24 14.01 8.94
C VAL A 288 1.47 13.25 10.00
N ILE A 289 1.06 12.03 9.69
CA ILE A 289 0.25 11.18 10.55
C ILE A 289 1.08 9.96 10.94
N GLU A 290 1.29 9.78 12.23
CA GLU A 290 2.01 8.64 12.79
C GLU A 290 1.09 7.75 13.62
N GLU A 291 1.22 6.46 13.42
CA GLU A 291 0.56 5.41 14.18
C GLU A 291 1.61 4.66 15.00
N ILE A 292 1.40 4.57 16.31
CA ILE A 292 2.29 3.85 17.22
C ILE A 292 1.73 2.47 17.55
N ASP A 293 2.46 1.45 17.13
CA ASP A 293 2.25 0.06 17.52
C ASP A 293 3.21 -0.24 18.68
N ALA A 294 2.68 -0.68 19.83
CA ALA A 294 3.52 -0.94 20.99
C ALA A 294 2.95 -2.06 21.86
N ILE A 295 3.85 -2.89 22.38
CA ILE A 295 3.55 -3.87 23.42
C ILE A 295 4.34 -3.49 24.66
N ILE A 296 3.62 -3.15 25.73
CA ILE A 296 4.17 -2.83 27.04
C ILE A 296 3.99 -4.04 27.95
N ASP A 297 5.03 -4.39 28.71
CA ASP A 297 4.95 -5.47 29.70
C ASP A 297 4.21 -5.04 30.97
N LYS A 298 4.01 -5.99 31.89
CA LYS A 298 3.38 -5.73 33.20
C LYS A 298 4.17 -4.80 34.12
N SER A 299 5.46 -4.57 33.84
CA SER A 299 6.31 -3.64 34.62
C SER A 299 6.25 -2.20 34.09
N GLY A 300 5.65 -1.98 32.92
CA GLY A 300 5.63 -0.70 32.22
C GLY A 300 6.83 -0.49 31.29
N SER A 301 7.62 -1.53 31.05
CA SER A 301 8.74 -1.60 30.11
C SER A 301 8.24 -1.91 28.71
N THR A 302 8.83 -1.26 27.71
CA THR A 302 8.50 -1.47 26.30
C THR A 302 9.12 -2.78 25.82
N ILE A 303 8.30 -3.73 25.34
CA ILE A 303 8.77 -4.96 24.69
C ILE A 303 9.06 -4.67 23.22
N THR A 304 8.09 -4.10 22.53
CA THR A 304 8.20 -3.65 21.14
C THR A 304 7.52 -2.30 21.00
N ALA A 305 8.09 -1.44 20.16
CA ALA A 305 7.46 -0.19 19.77
C ALA A 305 7.95 0.18 18.38
N GLU A 306 7.02 0.43 17.49
CA GLU A 306 7.24 0.75 16.09
C GLU A 306 6.33 1.90 15.69
N ILE A 307 6.79 2.72 14.74
CA ILE A 307 5.99 3.83 14.22
C ILE A 307 5.75 3.59 12.75
N GLN A 308 4.48 3.62 12.37
CA GLN A 308 4.06 3.65 10.97
C GLN A 308 3.62 5.07 10.64
N GLY A 309 4.33 5.71 9.73
CA GLY A 309 4.10 7.09 9.35
C GLY A 309 3.58 7.23 7.92
N VAL A 310 2.69 8.18 7.70
CA VAL A 310 2.24 8.60 6.37
C VAL A 310 2.29 10.12 6.27
N ILE A 311 2.59 10.61 5.07
CA ILE A 311 2.45 12.03 4.73
C ILE A 311 1.40 12.12 3.64
N ASP A 312 0.20 12.53 4.02
CA ASP A 312 -0.89 12.80 3.10
C ASP A 312 -0.87 14.28 2.73
N ALA A 313 -1.09 14.59 1.46
CA ALA A 313 -0.99 15.95 0.93
C ALA A 313 -2.31 16.36 0.26
N CYS A 314 -2.72 17.60 0.48
CA CYS A 314 -3.81 18.26 -0.25
C CYS A 314 -3.21 19.44 -1.00
N VAL A 315 -3.05 19.31 -2.30
CA VAL A 315 -2.37 20.30 -3.15
C VAL A 315 -3.35 20.91 -4.14
N LYS A 316 -3.67 22.19 -3.96
CA LYS A 316 -4.48 23.00 -4.87
C LYS A 316 -3.63 24.14 -5.41
N LEU A 317 -2.82 23.82 -6.41
CA LEU A 317 -1.84 24.74 -6.99
C LEU A 317 -2.12 24.91 -8.49
N THR A 318 -1.99 26.14 -8.98
CA THR A 318 -2.14 26.48 -10.39
C THR A 318 -0.90 26.06 -11.19
N GLY A 319 -1.09 25.61 -12.43
CA GLY A 319 0.01 25.29 -13.34
C GLY A 319 0.75 24.01 -12.98
N MET A 320 2.08 24.02 -13.16
CA MET A 320 2.97 22.86 -12.98
C MET A 320 4.04 23.16 -11.90
N PRO A 321 3.64 23.28 -10.63
CA PRO A 321 4.55 23.58 -9.53
C PRO A 321 5.54 22.43 -9.31
N ASP A 322 6.82 22.76 -9.15
CA ASP A 322 7.85 21.83 -8.71
C ASP A 322 8.12 22.09 -7.22
N LEU A 323 7.74 21.14 -6.37
CA LEU A 323 7.87 21.24 -4.92
C LEU A 323 9.15 20.56 -4.44
N THR A 324 9.78 21.18 -3.44
CA THR A 324 10.93 20.62 -2.73
C THR A 324 10.65 20.63 -1.24
N LEU A 325 10.54 19.45 -0.62
CA LEU A 325 10.31 19.26 0.81
C LEU A 325 11.54 18.63 1.46
N SER A 326 12.00 19.24 2.56
CA SER A 326 13.15 18.77 3.34
C SER A 326 12.77 18.57 4.80
N PHE A 327 13.40 17.60 5.47
CA PHE A 327 13.20 17.31 6.88
C PHE A 327 14.40 17.75 7.71
N MET A 328 14.18 18.07 8.98
CA MET A 328 15.26 18.39 9.93
C MET A 328 16.18 17.20 10.15
N ASN A 329 15.62 15.99 10.23
CA ASN A 329 16.37 14.76 10.34
C ASN A 329 15.75 13.67 9.45
N PRO A 330 16.13 13.60 8.16
CA PRO A 330 15.57 12.61 7.24
C PRO A 330 16.00 11.17 7.56
N ARG A 331 16.98 10.97 8.45
CA ARG A 331 17.43 9.63 8.89
C ARG A 331 16.44 8.91 9.80
N LEU A 332 15.40 9.62 10.27
CA LEU A 332 14.31 8.99 11.02
C LEU A 332 13.38 8.18 10.12
N LEU A 333 13.44 8.40 8.80
CA LEU A 333 12.59 7.71 7.84
C LEU A 333 13.29 6.42 7.38
N ASP A 334 12.86 5.29 7.94
CA ASP A 334 13.23 3.94 7.49
C ASP A 334 12.17 3.40 6.51
N ASP A 335 12.55 2.45 5.65
CA ASP A 335 11.65 1.73 4.72
C ASP A 335 10.59 2.61 4.05
N VAL A 336 11.06 3.68 3.39
CA VAL A 336 10.18 4.68 2.79
C VAL A 336 9.61 4.20 1.45
N SER A 337 8.29 4.28 1.31
CA SER A 337 7.58 4.11 0.04
C SER A 337 7.08 5.47 -0.45
N PHE A 338 7.33 5.78 -1.72
CA PHE A 338 7.03 7.08 -2.31
C PHE A 338 5.88 6.99 -3.31
N HIS A 339 5.13 8.08 -3.41
CA HIS A 339 4.32 8.32 -4.60
C HIS A 339 5.22 8.39 -5.84
N PRO A 340 4.76 7.89 -7.01
CA PRO A 340 5.50 8.00 -8.28
C PRO A 340 5.95 9.41 -8.68
N CYS A 341 5.34 10.44 -8.08
CA CYS A 341 5.68 11.83 -8.34
C CYS A 341 7.05 12.26 -7.76
N VAL A 342 7.59 11.48 -6.82
CA VAL A 342 8.86 11.76 -6.16
C VAL A 342 10.04 11.31 -7.01
N ARG A 343 10.98 12.22 -7.23
CA ARG A 343 12.23 11.94 -7.96
C ARG A 343 13.19 11.15 -7.07
N PHE A 344 13.11 9.83 -7.13
CA PHE A 344 13.88 8.91 -6.28
C PHE A 344 15.39 9.19 -6.25
N LYS A 345 16.03 9.46 -7.40
CA LYS A 345 17.47 9.75 -7.47
C LYS A 345 17.90 10.94 -6.62
N ARG A 346 17.04 11.96 -6.49
CA ARG A 346 17.33 13.14 -5.67
C ARG A 346 17.15 12.86 -4.18
N TRP A 347 16.15 12.06 -3.82
CA TRP A 347 16.03 11.55 -2.46
C TRP A 347 17.24 10.71 -2.05
N GLU A 348 17.71 9.83 -2.93
CA GLU A 348 18.85 8.94 -2.67
C GLU A 348 20.17 9.70 -2.46
N SER A 349 20.39 10.80 -3.18
CA SER A 349 21.62 11.60 -3.11
C SER A 349 21.58 12.70 -2.04
N GLU A 350 20.48 13.43 -1.95
CA GLU A 350 20.38 14.65 -1.13
C GLU A 350 19.49 14.49 0.11
N ARG A 351 18.72 13.40 0.21
CA ARG A 351 17.64 13.23 1.21
C ARG A 351 16.62 14.38 1.18
N ILE A 352 16.34 14.87 -0.03
CA ILE A 352 15.37 15.91 -0.32
C ILE A 352 14.27 15.33 -1.21
N LEU A 353 13.00 15.54 -0.83
CA LEU A 353 11.86 15.19 -1.66
C LEU A 353 11.69 16.27 -2.72
N SER A 354 11.77 15.89 -3.99
CA SER A 354 11.49 16.78 -5.12
C SER A 354 10.47 16.12 -6.02
N PHE A 355 9.37 16.82 -6.30
CA PHE A 355 8.22 16.25 -6.97
C PHE A 355 7.34 17.34 -7.60
N ILE A 356 6.65 16.96 -8.68
CA ILE A 356 5.51 17.73 -9.19
C ILE A 356 4.25 17.03 -8.64
N PRO A 357 3.50 17.63 -7.72
CA PRO A 357 2.41 16.95 -7.03
C PRO A 357 1.21 16.67 -7.94
N PRO A 358 0.53 15.52 -7.78
CA PRO A 358 -0.86 15.36 -8.23
C PRO A 358 -1.74 16.50 -7.73
N ASP A 359 -2.83 16.75 -8.45
CA ASP A 359 -3.84 17.72 -8.06
C ASP A 359 -4.80 17.13 -7.01
N GLY A 360 -5.12 17.89 -5.96
CA GLY A 360 -6.01 17.45 -4.89
C GLY A 360 -5.33 16.61 -3.80
N ASN A 361 -6.06 15.62 -3.28
CA ASN A 361 -5.62 14.77 -2.17
C ASN A 361 -4.83 13.57 -2.70
N PHE A 362 -3.65 13.31 -2.14
CA PHE A 362 -2.88 12.10 -2.43
C PHE A 362 -1.93 11.77 -1.29
N ARG A 363 -1.49 10.51 -1.19
CA ARG A 363 -0.43 10.10 -0.28
C ARG A 363 0.92 10.39 -0.91
N LEU A 364 1.72 11.27 -0.32
CA LEU A 364 3.06 11.62 -0.82
C LEU A 364 4.06 10.50 -0.54
N LEU A 365 4.06 9.99 0.69
CA LEU A 365 4.91 8.89 1.11
C LEU A 365 4.34 8.17 2.33
N SER A 366 4.78 6.94 2.54
CA SER A 366 4.69 6.23 3.81
C SER A 366 6.08 5.82 4.26
N TYR A 367 6.30 5.75 5.56
CA TYR A 367 7.58 5.40 6.17
C TYR A 367 7.36 4.56 7.41
N HIS A 368 8.40 3.86 7.80
CA HIS A 368 8.48 3.14 9.04
C HIS A 368 9.59 3.76 9.89
N VAL A 369 9.47 3.65 11.21
CA VAL A 369 10.58 3.94 12.13
C VAL A 369 10.80 2.69 12.95
N SER A 370 11.95 2.04 12.74
CA SER A 370 12.24 0.75 13.34
C SER A 370 12.38 0.83 14.87
N ALA A 371 12.03 -0.26 15.55
CA ALA A 371 12.19 -0.44 17.00
C ALA A 371 13.63 -0.29 17.53
N GLN A 372 14.63 -0.30 16.63
CA GLN A 372 16.03 -0.01 16.96
C GLN A 372 16.23 1.45 17.41
N ASN A 373 15.37 2.35 16.93
CA ASN A 373 15.27 3.70 17.45
C ASN A 373 14.43 3.65 18.73
N LEU A 374 14.91 4.27 19.80
CA LEU A 374 14.18 4.35 21.08
C LEU A 374 12.87 5.14 20.87
N VAL A 375 11.77 4.42 20.60
CA VAL A 375 10.45 5.02 20.40
C VAL A 375 9.93 5.55 21.74
N ALA A 376 9.62 6.83 21.76
CA ALA A 376 9.05 7.49 22.92
C ALA A 376 7.62 7.00 23.17
N ILE A 377 7.36 6.36 24.31
CA ILE A 377 6.02 5.89 24.64
C ILE A 377 5.19 7.07 25.21
N PRO A 378 4.07 7.47 24.57
CA PRO A 378 3.34 8.66 24.96
C PRO A 378 2.41 8.45 26.16
N VAL A 379 1.94 7.22 26.39
CA VAL A 379 0.94 6.88 27.42
C VAL A 379 1.44 5.70 28.26
N TYR A 380 1.24 5.77 29.57
CA TYR A 380 1.45 4.63 30.46
C TYR A 380 0.13 4.20 31.09
N VAL A 381 0.06 2.93 31.47
CA VAL A 381 -1.06 2.36 32.23
C VAL A 381 -0.52 1.71 33.49
N LYS A 382 -1.05 2.13 34.64
CA LYS A 382 -0.89 1.42 35.91
C LYS A 382 -2.11 0.53 36.09
N HIS A 383 -1.90 -0.75 36.33
CA HIS A 383 -2.97 -1.72 36.53
C HIS A 383 -2.74 -2.52 37.81
N ASN A 384 -3.84 -2.96 38.41
CA ASN A 384 -3.87 -3.90 39.52
C ASN A 384 -5.11 -4.79 39.34
N ILE A 385 -4.92 -5.89 38.62
CA ILE A 385 -5.97 -6.85 38.28
C ILE A 385 -5.67 -8.14 39.03
N ASN A 386 -6.53 -8.48 39.98
CA ASN A 386 -6.36 -9.66 40.81
C ASN A 386 -7.64 -10.49 40.82
N PHE A 387 -7.48 -11.79 40.56
CA PHE A 387 -8.48 -12.81 40.79
C PHE A 387 -8.13 -13.53 42.09
N ARG A 388 -9.06 -13.57 43.04
CA ARG A 388 -8.84 -14.21 44.35
C ARG A 388 -9.31 -15.67 44.28
N ASP A 389 -8.43 -16.58 44.70
CA ASP A 389 -8.74 -18.01 44.74
C ASP A 389 -9.92 -18.31 45.66
N SER A 390 -10.78 -19.23 45.24
CA SER A 390 -11.95 -19.71 46.00
C SER A 390 -12.98 -18.64 46.39
N SER A 391 -12.90 -17.43 45.82
CA SER A 391 -13.88 -16.38 46.03
C SER A 391 -14.53 -15.97 44.71
N SER A 392 -15.82 -15.64 44.74
CA SER A 392 -16.55 -15.12 43.58
C SER A 392 -16.23 -13.65 43.26
N LEU A 393 -15.16 -13.08 43.83
CA LEU A 393 -14.84 -11.65 43.75
C LEU A 393 -13.37 -11.42 43.31
N GLY A 394 -13.19 -10.64 42.26
CA GLY A 394 -11.91 -10.09 41.83
C GLY A 394 -11.80 -8.58 42.05
N ARG A 395 -10.60 -8.02 41.96
CA ARG A 395 -10.33 -6.58 42.01
C ARG A 395 -9.79 -6.11 40.67
N PHE A 396 -10.34 -5.01 40.17
CA PHE A 396 -9.94 -4.40 38.92
C PHE A 396 -9.65 -2.92 39.12
N GLU A 397 -8.41 -2.51 38.89
CA GLU A 397 -8.01 -1.11 38.94
C GLU A 397 -7.09 -0.77 37.78
N ILE A 398 -7.41 0.29 37.07
CA ILE A 398 -6.60 0.86 36.00
C ILE A 398 -6.47 2.36 36.22
N THR A 399 -5.30 2.92 35.93
CA THR A 399 -5.05 4.36 35.85
C THR A 399 -4.22 4.64 34.60
N VAL A 400 -4.67 5.56 33.76
CA VAL A 400 -4.00 5.94 32.52
C VAL A 400 -3.39 7.32 32.69
N GLY A 401 -2.15 7.52 32.22
CA GLY A 401 -1.48 8.80 32.33
C GLY A 401 -0.50 9.10 31.18
N PRO A 402 -0.15 10.38 30.98
CA PRO A 402 0.84 10.78 29.99
C PRO A 402 2.25 10.36 30.44
N LYS A 403 3.08 9.88 29.51
CA LYS A 403 4.50 9.54 29.75
C LYS A 403 5.42 10.49 28.98
N GLN A 404 5.56 10.34 27.66
CA GLN A 404 6.40 11.21 26.82
C GLN A 404 5.59 11.91 25.73
N THR A 405 4.76 12.90 26.11
CA THR A 405 3.87 13.64 25.18
C THR A 405 4.42 14.99 24.73
N MET A 406 5.61 15.39 25.19
CA MET A 406 6.21 16.70 24.90
C MET A 406 5.27 17.88 25.24
N GLY A 407 4.48 17.74 26.31
CA GLY A 407 3.51 18.75 26.75
C GLY A 407 2.21 18.81 25.92
N LYS A 408 2.06 17.95 24.90
CA LYS A 408 0.82 17.85 24.12
C LYS A 408 -0.24 17.04 24.87
N THR A 409 -1.49 17.40 24.66
CA THR A 409 -2.64 16.75 25.28
C THR A 409 -3.01 15.48 24.55
N ILE A 410 -3.36 14.44 25.32
CA ILE A 410 -3.86 13.17 24.78
C ILE A 410 -5.39 13.23 24.79
N GLU A 411 -6.00 12.95 23.65
CA GLU A 411 -7.44 13.07 23.41
C GLU A 411 -8.00 11.79 22.79
N GLY A 412 -9.33 11.61 22.89
CA GLY A 412 -10.01 10.43 22.35
C GLY A 412 -9.48 9.12 22.94
N VAL A 413 -9.18 9.12 24.24
CA VAL A 413 -8.63 7.96 24.93
C VAL A 413 -9.74 6.95 25.22
N MET A 414 -9.59 5.77 24.63
CA MET A 414 -10.47 4.63 24.86
C MET A 414 -9.64 3.43 25.30
N VAL A 415 -10.06 2.79 26.38
CA VAL A 415 -9.41 1.61 26.94
C VAL A 415 -10.33 0.42 26.73
N THR A 416 -9.83 -0.66 26.14
CA THR A 416 -10.57 -1.91 25.98
C THR A 416 -9.83 -3.06 26.60
N SER A 417 -10.55 -3.99 27.21
CA SER A 417 -9.98 -5.18 27.84
C SER A 417 -10.94 -6.35 27.72
N GLN A 418 -10.47 -7.44 27.12
CA GLN A 418 -11.23 -8.67 26.97
C GLN A 418 -11.14 -9.48 28.27
N MET A 419 -12.23 -9.64 29.00
CA MET A 419 -12.23 -10.34 30.29
C MET A 419 -12.28 -11.86 30.13
N PRO A 420 -11.72 -12.62 31.10
CA PRO A 420 -11.87 -14.07 31.15
C PRO A 420 -13.35 -14.50 31.18
N LYS A 421 -13.66 -15.66 30.60
CA LYS A 421 -15.04 -16.20 30.50
C LYS A 421 -15.74 -16.32 31.86
N GLY A 422 -14.98 -16.57 32.93
CA GLY A 422 -15.52 -16.67 34.29
C GLY A 422 -16.03 -15.36 34.89
N VAL A 423 -15.75 -14.20 34.29
CA VAL A 423 -16.26 -12.90 34.75
C VAL A 423 -17.72 -12.74 34.31
N LEU A 424 -18.63 -12.68 35.27
CA LEU A 424 -20.07 -12.53 35.03
C LEU A 424 -20.47 -11.06 34.88
N ASN A 425 -19.97 -10.20 35.76
CA ASN A 425 -20.25 -8.77 35.76
C ASN A 425 -19.10 -7.98 36.42
N MET A 426 -19.05 -6.68 36.20
CA MET A 426 -18.09 -5.77 36.83
C MET A 426 -18.80 -4.58 37.48
N SER A 427 -18.49 -4.30 38.74
CA SER A 427 -19.00 -3.14 39.48
C SER A 427 -17.88 -2.10 39.59
N LEU A 428 -17.72 -1.28 38.55
CA LEU A 428 -16.62 -0.32 38.42
C LEU A 428 -17.10 1.12 38.62
N THR A 429 -16.23 1.96 39.18
CA THR A 429 -16.43 3.39 39.36
C THR A 429 -15.32 4.14 38.61
N PRO A 430 -15.64 4.86 37.52
CA PRO A 430 -14.69 5.71 36.83
C PRO A 430 -14.49 7.03 37.61
N SER A 431 -13.25 7.50 37.72
CA SER A 431 -12.96 8.86 38.19
C SER A 431 -13.15 9.92 37.09
N GLN A 432 -13.21 9.46 35.83
CA GLN A 432 -13.45 10.24 34.63
C GLN A 432 -13.98 9.32 33.52
N GLY A 433 -14.91 9.84 32.71
CA GLY A 433 -15.44 9.13 31.56
C GLY A 433 -16.53 8.12 31.91
N THR A 434 -16.93 7.31 30.93
CA THR A 434 -17.98 6.30 31.06
C THR A 434 -17.44 4.92 30.69
N HIS A 435 -17.96 3.88 31.32
CA HIS A 435 -17.55 2.51 31.02
C HIS A 435 -18.79 1.66 30.71
N ILE A 436 -18.59 0.64 29.89
CA ILE A 436 -19.58 -0.36 29.51
C ILE A 436 -18.88 -1.71 29.59
N PHE A 437 -19.49 -2.65 30.30
CA PHE A 437 -19.08 -4.05 30.29
C PHE A 437 -20.19 -4.86 29.65
N ASP A 438 -19.88 -5.56 28.56
CA ASP A 438 -20.79 -6.49 27.93
C ASP A 438 -20.59 -7.90 28.52
N PRO A 439 -21.56 -8.45 29.28
CA PRO A 439 -21.44 -9.76 29.89
C PRO A 439 -21.50 -10.92 28.87
N VAL A 440 -21.92 -10.68 27.62
CA VAL A 440 -21.97 -11.70 26.56
C VAL A 440 -20.62 -11.80 25.88
N THR A 441 -20.13 -10.70 25.30
CA THR A 441 -18.82 -10.68 24.64
C THR A 441 -17.66 -10.65 25.62
N LYS A 442 -17.89 -10.37 26.91
CA LYS A 442 -16.88 -10.16 27.97
C LYS A 442 -15.95 -8.99 27.70
N LEU A 443 -16.37 -8.04 26.86
CA LEU A 443 -15.59 -6.86 26.52
C LEU A 443 -15.88 -5.73 27.49
N LEU A 444 -14.85 -5.26 28.21
CA LEU A 444 -14.88 -3.98 28.92
C LEU A 444 -14.40 -2.88 27.99
N THR A 445 -15.20 -1.81 27.89
CA THR A 445 -14.83 -0.57 27.21
C THR A 445 -14.93 0.59 28.19
N TRP A 446 -13.91 1.45 28.24
CA TRP A 446 -13.87 2.67 29.03
C TRP A 446 -13.48 3.85 28.15
N ASP A 447 -14.43 4.77 27.93
CA ASP A 447 -14.22 6.02 27.22
C ASP A 447 -13.80 7.10 28.22
N VAL A 448 -12.53 7.47 28.18
CA VAL A 448 -11.91 8.46 29.07
C VAL A 448 -12.07 9.88 28.51
N GLY A 449 -12.13 10.01 27.18
CA GLY A 449 -12.06 11.29 26.48
C GLY A 449 -10.65 11.92 26.54
N LYS A 450 -10.52 13.11 27.12
CA LYS A 450 -9.28 13.88 27.17
C LYS A 450 -8.55 13.71 28.50
N ILE A 451 -7.26 13.35 28.48
CA ILE A 451 -6.48 13.18 29.72
C ILE A 451 -6.06 14.55 30.27
N ASN A 452 -6.42 14.80 31.52
CA ASN A 452 -5.98 15.94 32.30
C ASN A 452 -4.77 15.52 33.19
N PRO A 453 -3.56 16.06 32.99
CA PRO A 453 -2.38 15.69 33.78
C PRO A 453 -2.51 15.94 35.29
N GLN A 454 -3.32 16.92 35.71
CA GLN A 454 -3.52 17.28 37.12
C GLN A 454 -4.35 16.25 37.90
N LYS A 455 -5.28 15.56 37.22
CA LYS A 455 -6.12 14.52 37.81
C LYS A 455 -6.20 13.33 36.86
N LEU A 456 -5.37 12.32 37.12
CA LEU A 456 -5.27 11.16 36.25
C LEU A 456 -6.57 10.35 36.23
N PRO A 457 -7.06 9.95 35.05
CA PRO A 457 -8.23 9.10 34.92
C PRO A 457 -7.94 7.71 35.47
N SER A 458 -8.88 7.18 36.24
CA SER A 458 -8.82 5.83 36.81
C SER A 458 -10.19 5.15 36.75
N LEU A 459 -10.18 3.82 36.68
CA LEU A 459 -11.35 2.96 36.74
C LEU A 459 -11.08 1.88 37.78
N LYS A 460 -11.89 1.83 38.83
CA LYS A 460 -11.65 0.95 39.98
C LYS A 460 -12.93 0.24 40.41
N GLY A 461 -12.83 -1.00 40.85
CA GLY A 461 -13.96 -1.73 41.43
C GLY A 461 -13.74 -3.22 41.56
N SER A 462 -14.84 -3.96 41.67
CA SER A 462 -14.84 -5.42 41.82
C SER A 462 -15.35 -6.12 40.56
N MET A 463 -14.81 -7.32 40.33
CA MET A 463 -15.28 -8.25 39.30
C MET A 463 -16.04 -9.39 39.97
N ASN A 464 -17.23 -9.70 39.49
CA ASN A 464 -17.99 -10.85 39.97
C ASN A 464 -17.69 -12.05 39.09
N LEU A 465 -17.18 -13.11 39.71
CA LEU A 465 -16.75 -14.36 39.07
C LEU A 465 -17.79 -15.45 39.31
N GLN A 466 -17.90 -16.38 38.37
CA GLN A 466 -18.71 -17.58 38.56
C GLN A 466 -18.15 -18.44 39.71
N ALA A 467 -19.01 -18.85 40.62
CA ALA A 467 -18.63 -19.67 41.77
C ALA A 467 -17.97 -20.98 41.32
N GLY A 468 -16.87 -21.37 41.98
CA GLY A 468 -16.11 -22.58 41.67
C GLY A 468 -15.16 -22.47 40.47
N THR A 469 -15.04 -21.31 39.84
CA THR A 469 -14.07 -21.10 38.75
C THR A 469 -12.66 -20.96 39.33
N SER A 470 -11.69 -21.66 38.75
CA SER A 470 -10.28 -21.44 39.07
C SER A 470 -9.83 -20.05 38.63
N LYS A 471 -8.77 -19.55 39.26
CA LYS A 471 -8.09 -18.35 38.79
C LYS A 471 -7.69 -18.53 37.31
N PRO A 472 -7.90 -17.51 36.45
CA PRO A 472 -7.42 -17.53 35.07
C PRO A 472 -5.90 -17.72 35.01
N ASP A 473 -5.43 -18.49 34.03
CA ASP A 473 -3.99 -18.72 33.81
C ASP A 473 -3.25 -17.41 33.51
N GLU A 474 -3.93 -16.45 32.86
CA GLU A 474 -3.37 -15.16 32.48
C GLU A 474 -4.35 -14.02 32.78
N ASN A 475 -3.78 -12.85 33.12
CA ASN A 475 -4.55 -11.63 33.26
C ASN A 475 -4.93 -11.07 31.87
N PRO A 476 -6.07 -10.36 31.76
CA PRO A 476 -6.52 -9.79 30.50
C PRO A 476 -5.64 -8.63 30.04
N THR A 477 -5.26 -8.60 28.77
CA THR A 477 -4.48 -7.49 28.21
C THR A 477 -5.34 -6.24 28.02
N ILE A 478 -4.73 -5.07 28.21
CA ILE A 478 -5.37 -3.78 28.02
C ILE A 478 -4.95 -3.21 26.66
N ASN A 479 -5.91 -2.84 25.81
CA ASN A 479 -5.65 -2.13 24.56
C ASN A 479 -6.05 -0.66 24.71
N LEU A 480 -5.28 0.23 24.08
CA LEU A 480 -5.55 1.66 24.10
C LEU A 480 -5.74 2.20 22.69
N GLN A 481 -6.73 3.08 22.55
CA GLN A 481 -6.83 4.00 21.43
C GLN A 481 -6.67 5.42 21.96
N PHE A 482 -5.92 6.27 21.27
CA PHE A 482 -5.75 7.67 21.61
C PHE A 482 -5.26 8.48 20.41
N LYS A 483 -5.33 9.81 20.52
CA LYS A 483 -4.84 10.76 19.52
C LYS A 483 -4.09 11.91 20.21
N ILE A 484 -3.01 12.36 19.60
CA ILE A 484 -2.20 13.51 20.05
C ILE A 484 -2.01 14.44 18.86
N GLN A 485 -2.63 15.61 18.93
CA GLN A 485 -2.50 16.63 17.88
C GLN A 485 -1.17 17.38 18.02
N GLN A 486 -0.66 17.87 16.90
CA GLN A 486 0.58 18.65 16.81
C GLN A 486 1.83 17.91 17.31
N LEU A 487 1.85 16.58 17.18
CA LEU A 487 2.98 15.75 17.56
C LEU A 487 3.21 14.66 16.50
N ALA A 488 4.46 14.56 16.03
CA ALA A 488 5.02 13.34 15.47
C ALA A 488 5.91 12.73 16.54
N ILE A 489 5.55 11.54 17.03
CA ILE A 489 6.22 10.84 18.12
C ILE A 489 7.63 10.37 17.73
N SER A 490 7.91 10.20 16.43
CA SER A 490 9.27 9.97 15.92
C SER A 490 10.20 11.18 16.09
N GLY A 491 9.62 12.37 16.31
CA GLY A 491 10.34 13.65 16.25
C GLY A 491 10.59 14.18 14.84
N LEU A 492 10.02 13.55 13.80
CA LEU A 492 10.09 14.04 12.43
C LEU A 492 9.51 15.46 12.34
N LYS A 493 10.31 16.36 11.76
CA LYS A 493 9.90 17.75 11.51
C LYS A 493 10.29 18.14 10.10
N VAL A 494 9.34 18.73 9.39
CA VAL A 494 9.62 19.40 8.11
C VAL A 494 10.46 20.64 8.39
N ASN A 495 11.58 20.74 7.70
CA ASN A 495 12.49 21.88 7.76
C ASN A 495 12.01 22.99 6.81
N ARG A 496 11.84 22.65 5.53
CA ARG A 496 11.48 23.63 4.50
C ARG A 496 10.65 23.00 3.39
N LEU A 497 9.70 23.78 2.88
CA LEU A 497 8.92 23.48 1.67
C LEU A 497 9.06 24.65 0.69
N ASP A 498 9.69 24.41 -0.45
CA ASP A 498 9.87 25.39 -1.53
C ASP A 498 9.02 25.03 -2.75
N MET A 499 8.66 26.04 -3.53
CA MET A 499 7.97 25.87 -4.81
C MET A 499 8.73 26.62 -5.90
N TYR A 500 8.92 25.94 -7.03
CA TYR A 500 9.56 26.46 -8.24
C TYR A 500 8.62 26.31 -9.44
N GLY A 501 8.94 26.97 -10.55
CA GLY A 501 8.18 26.91 -11.81
C GLY A 501 7.00 27.90 -11.89
N GLU A 502 6.47 28.35 -10.74
CA GLU A 502 5.32 29.25 -10.67
C GLU A 502 5.67 30.56 -9.93
N LYS A 503 5.06 31.69 -10.36
CA LYS A 503 5.39 33.03 -9.84
C LYS A 503 4.61 33.45 -8.59
N TYR A 504 3.51 32.79 -8.28
CA TYR A 504 2.68 33.12 -7.13
C TYR A 504 3.24 32.53 -5.83
N LYS A 505 2.82 33.07 -4.68
CA LYS A 505 3.19 32.54 -3.36
C LYS A 505 2.01 31.74 -2.78
N PRO A 506 2.08 30.40 -2.71
CA PRO A 506 1.00 29.60 -2.16
C PRO A 506 0.99 29.67 -0.63
N PHE A 507 -0.19 29.45 -0.06
CA PHE A 507 -0.30 29.08 1.35
C PHE A 507 0.27 27.68 1.57
N LYS A 508 1.06 27.48 2.63
CA LYS A 508 1.70 26.22 2.97
C LYS A 508 1.34 25.83 4.40
N GLY A 509 0.64 24.73 4.58
CA GLY A 509 0.25 24.20 5.89
C GLY A 509 0.91 22.87 6.16
N ILE A 510 1.36 22.66 7.41
CA ILE A 510 1.86 21.37 7.86
C ILE A 510 1.22 21.05 9.20
N LYS A 511 0.61 19.87 9.31
CA LYS A 511 0.02 19.37 10.54
C LYS A 511 0.71 18.08 10.94
N TYR A 512 0.83 17.87 12.25
CA TYR A 512 1.35 16.65 12.83
C TYR A 512 0.27 16.00 13.69
N MET A 513 0.13 14.68 13.62
CA MET A 513 -0.79 13.93 14.45
C MET A 513 -0.21 12.56 14.75
N THR A 514 -0.22 12.17 16.02
CA THR A 514 0.07 10.79 16.45
C THR A 514 -1.23 10.14 16.88
N LYS A 515 -1.49 8.90 16.45
CA LYS A 515 -2.59 8.07 16.92
C LYS A 515 -2.08 6.71 17.39
N ALA A 516 -2.82 6.06 18.27
CA ALA A 516 -2.55 4.68 18.62
C ALA A 516 -2.88 3.76 17.43
N GLY A 517 -1.99 2.80 17.15
CA GLY A 517 -2.30 1.62 16.36
C GLY A 517 -2.63 0.45 17.26
N LYS A 518 -1.87 -0.64 17.14
CA LYS A 518 -1.89 -1.79 18.04
C LYS A 518 -1.12 -1.47 19.32
N PHE A 519 -1.74 -0.68 20.19
CA PHE A 519 -1.16 -0.32 21.48
C PHE A 519 -1.72 -1.24 22.59
N GLN A 520 -0.90 -2.18 23.06
CA GLN A 520 -1.26 -3.19 24.05
C GLN A 520 -0.39 -3.08 25.31
N VAL A 521 -1.01 -3.23 26.48
CA VAL A 521 -0.36 -3.36 27.78
C VAL A 521 -0.71 -4.73 28.35
N ARG A 522 0.31 -5.55 28.59
CA ARG A 522 0.18 -6.87 29.24
C ARG A 522 0.11 -6.67 30.75
N THR A 523 -0.75 -7.44 31.42
CA THR A 523 -1.11 -7.20 32.83
C THR A 523 -0.79 -8.34 33.78
#